data_AF-A0A9D8DZG3-F1
#
_entry.id   AF-A0A9D8DZG3-F1
#
_cell.length_a   1.000
_cell.length_b   1.000
_cell.length_c   1.000
_cell.angle_alpha   90.00
_cell.angle_beta   90.00
_cell.angle_gamma   90.00
#
_symmetry.space_group_name_H-M   'P 1'
#
loop_
_entity.id
_entity.type
_entity.pdbx_description
1 polymer ?
#
loop_
_entity_poly.entity_id
_entity_poly.type
_entity_poly.pdbx_seq_one_letter_code
_entity_poly.pdbx_strand_id
1 'polypeptide(L)'
;MKRSKAYRQALELIEPEKFYTPLDAARVAKQSAKTKFDPTVEISMCLGVDPRKADQMVRGTVNLPHGTGKTARVIVFAAGEKADEARAAGADEVGADELIDRVAGGWTDFDAAVSTPDLMGKVGRLGKVLGPRGLMPNPKTGTVTLDVAKAVDDIKGGKIEFRVDKNSNLQFPIGKASFTDTQLAENYAAALDEILRAKPSAAKGRYIKKATMSTTMGPGIPLDTNVTRADWSDSD
;
A
#
# COMPACT_ATOMS: atom_id res chain seq x y z
N MET A 1 -26.12 4.15 -12.79
CA MET A 1 -25.21 3.46 -13.75
C MET A 1 -25.57 2.00 -13.82
N LYS A 2 -25.70 1.43 -15.03
CA LYS A 2 -25.98 -0.01 -15.22
C LYS A 2 -24.72 -0.82 -14.86
N ARG A 3 -24.80 -1.71 -13.86
CA ARG A 3 -23.68 -2.56 -13.41
C ARG A 3 -23.76 -3.95 -14.06
N SER A 4 -22.62 -4.64 -14.14
CA SER A 4 -22.54 -5.99 -14.70
C SER A 4 -23.36 -6.99 -13.88
N LYS A 5 -23.72 -8.14 -14.47
CA LYS A 5 -24.43 -9.22 -13.75
C LYS A 5 -23.59 -9.74 -12.58
N ALA A 6 -22.29 -9.93 -12.77
CA ALA A 6 -21.37 -10.39 -11.74
C ALA A 6 -21.28 -9.40 -10.56
N TYR A 7 -21.22 -8.09 -10.83
CA TYR A 7 -21.20 -7.08 -9.77
C TYR A 7 -22.50 -7.06 -8.96
N ARG A 8 -23.66 -7.24 -9.61
CA ARG A 8 -24.96 -7.30 -8.91
C ARG A 8 -25.05 -8.52 -7.99
N GLN A 9 -24.60 -9.68 -8.45
CA GLN A 9 -24.54 -10.89 -7.62
C GLN A 9 -23.58 -10.75 -6.45
N ALA A 10 -22.45 -10.07 -6.64
CA ALA A 10 -21.53 -9.75 -5.55
C ALA A 10 -22.15 -8.80 -4.52
N LEU A 11 -22.98 -7.85 -4.96
CA LEU A 11 -23.66 -6.90 -4.09
C LEU A 11 -24.74 -7.57 -3.23
N GLU A 12 -25.39 -8.62 -3.74
CA GLU A 12 -26.38 -9.41 -2.98
C GLU A 12 -25.76 -10.13 -1.76
N LEU A 13 -24.44 -10.35 -1.75
CA LEU A 13 -23.72 -10.92 -0.60
C LEU A 13 -23.48 -9.89 0.52
N ILE A 14 -23.67 -8.60 0.22
CA ILE A 14 -23.47 -7.51 1.18
C ILE A 14 -24.83 -7.11 1.73
N GLU A 15 -24.99 -7.27 3.03
CA GLU A 15 -26.19 -6.86 3.75
C GLU A 15 -26.25 -5.33 3.81
N PRO A 16 -27.36 -4.70 3.40
CA PRO A 16 -27.55 -3.26 3.52
C PRO A 16 -27.40 -2.82 4.98
N GLU A 17 -26.74 -1.68 5.19
CA GLU A 17 -26.57 -1.04 6.52
C GLU A 17 -25.76 -1.84 7.56
N LYS A 18 -25.28 -3.04 7.21
CA LYS A 18 -24.39 -3.81 8.07
C LYS A 18 -22.96 -3.30 7.99
N PHE A 19 -22.33 -3.17 9.16
CA PHE A 19 -20.89 -2.99 9.29
C PHE A 19 -20.25 -4.33 9.60
N TYR A 20 -19.19 -4.66 8.87
CA TYR A 20 -18.50 -5.94 8.97
C TYR A 20 -17.25 -5.83 9.83
N THR A 21 -16.94 -6.90 10.57
CA THR A 21 -15.62 -7.08 11.16
C THR A 21 -14.57 -7.26 10.04
N PRO A 22 -13.28 -7.01 10.29
CA PRO A 22 -12.25 -7.23 9.28
C PRO A 22 -12.24 -8.67 8.73
N LEU A 23 -12.49 -9.67 9.59
CA LEU A 23 -12.52 -11.07 9.21
C LEU A 23 -13.74 -11.40 8.33
N ASP A 24 -14.93 -10.94 8.70
CA ASP A 24 -16.13 -11.17 7.91
C ASP A 24 -16.10 -10.41 6.59
N ALA A 25 -15.54 -9.20 6.59
CA ALA A 25 -15.32 -8.44 5.36
C ALA A 25 -14.34 -9.17 4.42
N ALA A 26 -13.27 -9.77 4.95
CA ALA A 26 -12.34 -10.57 4.14
C ALA A 26 -13.02 -11.78 3.51
N ARG A 27 -13.89 -12.48 4.26
CA ARG A 27 -14.70 -13.59 3.75
C ARG A 27 -15.61 -13.15 2.61
N VAL A 28 -16.37 -12.07 2.81
CA VAL A 28 -17.27 -11.53 1.77
C VAL A 28 -16.47 -11.03 0.57
N ALA A 29 -15.33 -10.37 0.78
CA ALA A 29 -14.45 -9.89 -0.28
C ALA A 29 -13.99 -11.05 -1.18
N LYS A 30 -13.57 -12.16 -0.58
CA LYS A 30 -13.15 -13.36 -1.31
C LYS A 30 -14.30 -14.05 -2.04
N GLN A 31 -15.46 -14.17 -1.42
CA GLN A 31 -16.65 -14.76 -2.08
C GLN A 31 -17.14 -13.90 -3.26
N SER A 32 -16.99 -12.58 -3.16
CA SER A 32 -17.36 -11.61 -4.20
C SER A 32 -16.34 -11.54 -5.36
N ALA A 33 -15.14 -12.12 -5.21
CA ALA A 33 -14.03 -12.08 -6.15
C ALA A 33 -14.22 -13.02 -7.36
N LYS A 34 -15.33 -12.88 -8.09
CA LYS A 34 -15.59 -13.66 -9.32
C LYS A 34 -14.87 -13.04 -10.53
N THR A 35 -13.54 -13.19 -10.58
CA THR A 35 -12.68 -12.68 -11.66
C THR A 35 -11.83 -13.78 -12.28
N LYS A 36 -11.35 -13.58 -13.51
CA LYS A 36 -10.44 -14.52 -14.21
C LYS A 36 -8.99 -14.49 -13.71
N PHE A 37 -8.65 -13.46 -12.94
CA PHE A 37 -7.35 -13.23 -12.33
C PHE A 37 -7.54 -13.10 -10.82
N ASP A 38 -6.46 -13.24 -10.05
CA ASP A 38 -6.46 -13.06 -8.59
C ASP A 38 -6.48 -11.56 -8.23
N PRO A 39 -7.65 -11.03 -7.79
CA PRO A 39 -7.80 -9.61 -7.55
C PRO A 39 -7.11 -9.20 -6.25
N THR A 40 -6.69 -7.94 -6.21
CA THR A 40 -6.13 -7.34 -4.99
C THR A 40 -7.27 -6.93 -4.07
N VAL A 41 -7.12 -7.20 -2.77
CA VAL A 41 -7.98 -6.70 -1.71
C VAL A 41 -7.37 -5.42 -1.18
N GLU A 42 -8.16 -4.36 -1.21
CA GLU A 42 -7.73 -3.00 -0.86
C GLU A 42 -8.69 -2.39 0.15
N ILE A 43 -8.18 -1.41 0.90
CA ILE A 43 -8.91 -0.68 1.92
C ILE A 43 -8.94 0.79 1.52
N SER A 44 -10.14 1.35 1.52
CA SER A 44 -10.39 2.78 1.45
C SER A 44 -10.79 3.29 2.83
N MET A 45 -10.02 4.22 3.38
CA MET A 45 -10.30 4.88 4.66
C MET A 45 -10.49 6.37 4.46
N CYS A 46 -11.57 6.93 4.99
CA CYS A 46 -11.76 8.38 5.08
C CYS A 46 -11.32 8.83 6.46
N LEU A 47 -10.29 9.69 6.50
CA LEU A 47 -9.72 10.23 7.72
C LEU A 47 -10.35 11.57 8.10
N GLY A 48 -10.31 11.88 9.39
CA GLY A 48 -10.74 13.14 10.00
C GLY A 48 -9.66 14.22 10.00
N VAL A 49 -8.85 14.30 8.95
CA VAL A 49 -7.76 15.28 8.80
C VAL A 49 -8.05 16.25 7.67
N ASP A 50 -7.49 17.45 7.73
CA ASP A 50 -7.51 18.44 6.65
C ASP A 50 -6.19 18.38 5.85
N PRO A 51 -6.17 17.75 4.65
CA PRO A 51 -4.97 17.56 3.86
C PRO A 51 -4.40 18.86 3.29
N ARG A 52 -5.13 19.98 3.40
CA ARG A 52 -4.65 21.31 3.02
C ARG A 52 -3.68 21.89 4.05
N LYS A 53 -3.70 21.38 5.29
CA LYS A 53 -2.82 21.82 6.36
C LYS A 53 -1.65 20.85 6.50
N ALA A 54 -0.43 21.39 6.46
CA ALA A 54 0.78 20.57 6.46
C ALA A 54 0.96 19.76 7.76
N ASP A 55 0.49 20.28 8.89
CA ASP A 55 0.49 19.64 10.21
C ASP A 55 -0.54 18.51 10.36
N GLN A 56 -1.46 18.37 9.40
CA GLN A 56 -2.45 17.30 9.36
C GLN A 56 -2.23 16.31 8.21
N MET A 57 -1.12 16.44 7.47
CA MET A 57 -0.79 15.54 6.38
C MET A 57 -0.34 14.18 6.94
N VAL A 58 -1.14 13.14 6.70
CA VAL A 58 -0.80 11.77 7.08
C VAL A 58 -0.07 11.08 5.93
N ARG A 59 1.14 10.61 6.20
CA ARG A 59 1.95 9.79 5.30
C ARG A 59 2.79 8.83 6.14
N GLY A 60 2.87 7.58 5.72
CA GLY A 60 3.64 6.57 6.42
C GLY A 60 3.90 5.36 5.55
N THR A 61 4.66 4.43 6.12
CA THR A 61 4.92 3.12 5.52
C THR A 61 4.71 2.05 6.56
N VAL A 62 4.17 0.90 6.16
CA VAL A 62 4.00 -0.26 7.03
C VAL A 62 4.43 -1.52 6.30
N ASN A 63 5.14 -2.40 7.00
CA ASN A 63 5.45 -3.73 6.51
C ASN A 63 4.29 -4.65 6.87
N LEU A 64 3.63 -5.21 5.85
CA LEU A 64 2.55 -6.17 6.07
C LEU A 64 3.16 -7.53 6.48
N PRO A 65 2.68 -8.17 7.56
CA PRO A 65 3.26 -9.43 8.06
C PRO A 65 3.19 -10.58 7.03
N HIS A 66 2.18 -10.59 6.16
CA HIS A 66 2.03 -11.60 5.10
C HIS A 66 2.37 -11.07 3.70
N GLY A 67 2.91 -9.85 3.63
CA GLY A 67 3.17 -9.15 2.38
C GLY A 67 1.90 -8.80 1.59
N THR A 68 2.09 -8.36 0.34
CA THR A 68 0.99 -7.92 -0.55
C THR A 68 0.55 -8.98 -1.56
N GLY A 69 1.29 -10.09 -1.66
CA GLY A 69 1.07 -11.13 -2.68
C GLY A 69 1.48 -10.73 -4.10
N LYS A 70 2.16 -9.59 -4.27
CA LYS A 70 2.77 -9.16 -5.53
C LYS A 70 4.29 -9.15 -5.39
N THR A 71 4.99 -9.81 -6.31
CA THR A 71 6.45 -9.64 -6.45
C THR A 71 6.72 -8.25 -7.01
N ALA A 72 7.14 -7.33 -6.15
CA ALA A 72 7.51 -5.99 -6.57
C ALA A 72 8.83 -6.04 -7.35
N ARG A 73 8.86 -5.43 -8.53
CA ARG A 73 10.12 -5.20 -9.26
C ARG A 73 10.79 -3.96 -8.70
N VAL A 74 11.95 -4.14 -8.07
CA VAL A 74 12.68 -3.09 -7.36
C VAL A 74 13.95 -2.76 -8.12
N ILE A 75 14.11 -1.50 -8.47
CA ILE A 75 15.36 -0.98 -9.04
C ILE A 75 16.14 -0.22 -7.98
N VAL A 76 17.46 -0.26 -8.08
CA VAL A 76 18.35 0.41 -7.14
C VAL A 76 19.34 1.30 -7.87
N PHE A 77 19.32 2.59 -7.53
CA PHE A 77 20.33 3.55 -7.91
C PHE A 77 21.44 3.56 -6.86
N ALA A 78 22.49 2.78 -7.10
CA ALA A 78 23.66 2.65 -6.24
C ALA A 78 24.94 2.42 -7.07
N ALA A 79 26.09 2.75 -6.50
CA ALA A 79 27.41 2.50 -7.08
C ALA A 79 28.33 1.78 -6.08
N GLY A 80 29.37 1.11 -6.58
CA GLY A 80 30.37 0.42 -5.77
C GLY A 80 29.76 -0.69 -4.89
N GLU A 81 30.24 -0.79 -3.65
CA GLU A 81 29.84 -1.82 -2.68
C GLU A 81 28.32 -1.88 -2.43
N LYS A 82 27.64 -0.71 -2.44
CA LYS A 82 26.18 -0.65 -2.27
C LYS A 82 25.41 -1.23 -3.45
N ALA A 83 26.00 -1.24 -4.64
CA ALA A 83 25.40 -1.93 -5.78
C ALA A 83 25.47 -3.45 -5.60
N ASP A 84 26.56 -3.97 -5.04
CA ASP A 84 26.72 -5.41 -4.81
C ASP A 84 25.81 -5.91 -3.68
N GLU A 85 25.69 -5.14 -2.59
CA GLU A 85 24.70 -5.40 -1.53
C GLU A 85 23.26 -5.47 -2.08
N ALA A 86 22.90 -4.54 -2.98
CA ALA A 86 21.57 -4.50 -3.58
C ALA A 86 21.29 -5.70 -4.48
N ARG A 87 22.29 -6.14 -5.28
CA ARG A 87 22.17 -7.36 -6.10
C ARG A 87 22.04 -8.60 -5.24
N ALA A 88 22.80 -8.69 -4.14
CA ALA A 88 22.73 -9.79 -3.20
C ALA A 88 21.36 -9.87 -2.49
N ALA A 89 20.75 -8.72 -2.16
CA ALA A 89 19.39 -8.63 -1.63
C ALA A 89 18.29 -8.93 -2.69
N GLY A 90 18.69 -9.22 -3.93
CA GLY A 90 17.78 -9.62 -4.99
C GLY A 90 17.08 -8.45 -5.67
N ALA A 91 17.66 -7.24 -5.71
CA ALA A 91 17.16 -6.18 -6.57
C ALA A 91 17.15 -6.62 -8.05
N ASP A 92 16.11 -6.24 -8.79
CA ASP A 92 15.91 -6.69 -10.18
C ASP A 92 16.90 -6.03 -11.14
N GLU A 93 17.17 -4.74 -10.94
CA GLU A 93 18.14 -3.96 -11.72
C GLU A 93 18.90 -3.02 -10.78
N VAL A 94 20.23 -2.96 -10.92
CA VAL A 94 21.10 -2.13 -10.08
C VAL A 94 22.12 -1.41 -10.95
N GLY A 95 22.17 -0.09 -10.84
CA GLY A 95 23.13 0.72 -11.58
C GLY A 95 23.13 2.19 -11.18
N ALA A 96 24.11 2.93 -11.69
CA ALA A 96 24.23 4.37 -11.51
C ALA A 96 23.87 5.09 -12.81
N ASP A 97 24.84 5.64 -13.54
CA ASP A 97 24.60 6.54 -14.67
C ASP A 97 23.85 5.87 -15.84
N GLU A 98 24.21 4.64 -16.21
CA GLU A 98 23.55 3.90 -17.31
C GLU A 98 22.06 3.63 -17.02
N LEU A 99 21.73 3.27 -15.77
CA LEU A 99 20.36 3.02 -15.35
C LEU A 99 19.56 4.32 -15.30
N ILE A 100 20.19 5.42 -14.84
CA ILE A 100 19.59 6.75 -14.83
C ILE A 100 19.25 7.20 -16.25
N ASP A 101 20.15 7.02 -17.21
CA ASP A 101 19.92 7.37 -18.61
C ASP A 101 18.82 6.51 -19.25
N ARG A 102 18.79 5.21 -18.96
CA ARG A 102 17.71 4.31 -19.40
C ARG A 102 16.33 4.75 -18.89
N VAL A 103 16.24 5.15 -17.62
CA VAL A 103 15.01 5.67 -17.01
C VAL A 103 14.66 7.06 -17.55
N ALA A 104 15.66 7.91 -17.82
CA ALA A 104 15.47 9.19 -18.49
C ALA A 104 14.89 9.02 -19.91
N GLY A 105 15.32 7.96 -20.61
CA GLY A 105 14.79 7.53 -21.91
C GLY A 105 13.35 7.00 -21.87
N GLY A 106 12.72 6.93 -20.69
CA GLY A 106 11.31 6.60 -20.53
C GLY A 106 11.03 5.16 -20.08
N TRP A 107 12.06 4.37 -19.78
CA TRP A 107 11.87 3.03 -19.22
C TRP A 107 11.39 3.11 -17.76
N THR A 108 10.19 2.58 -17.49
CA THR A 108 9.58 2.58 -16.15
C THR A 108 8.89 1.26 -15.85
N ASP A 109 9.49 0.15 -16.24
CA ASP A 109 8.92 -1.19 -16.05
C ASP A 109 9.29 -1.78 -14.69
N PHE A 110 9.04 -1.02 -13.63
CA PHE A 110 9.32 -1.38 -12.23
C PHE A 110 8.29 -0.77 -11.29
N ASP A 111 8.18 -1.30 -10.08
CA ASP A 111 7.17 -0.92 -9.10
C ASP A 111 7.72 0.01 -8.01
N ALA A 112 9.02 -0.08 -7.72
CA ALA A 112 9.68 0.74 -6.71
C ALA A 112 11.12 1.06 -7.09
N ALA A 113 11.60 2.22 -6.65
CA ALA A 113 12.99 2.64 -6.79
C ALA A 113 13.60 2.99 -5.44
N VAL A 114 14.80 2.48 -5.19
CA VAL A 114 15.64 2.81 -4.04
C VAL A 114 16.87 3.55 -4.54
N SER A 115 17.38 4.50 -3.76
CA SER A 115 18.59 5.25 -4.14
C SER A 115 19.48 5.50 -2.93
N THR A 116 20.79 5.51 -3.15
CA THR A 116 21.74 6.02 -2.16
C THR A 116 21.77 7.56 -2.16
N PRO A 117 22.00 8.22 -1.01
CA PRO A 117 21.96 9.69 -0.92
C PRO A 117 22.89 10.45 -1.87
N ASP A 118 24.02 9.87 -2.23
CA ASP A 118 25.03 10.42 -3.14
C ASP A 118 24.53 10.52 -4.59
N LEU A 119 23.69 9.58 -5.04
CA LEU A 119 23.14 9.57 -6.40
C LEU A 119 21.84 10.38 -6.54
N MET A 120 21.26 10.85 -5.44
CA MET A 120 20.01 11.62 -5.47
C MET A 120 20.10 12.92 -6.26
N GLY A 121 21.27 13.55 -6.34
CA GLY A 121 21.47 14.74 -7.18
C GLY A 121 21.25 14.47 -8.68
N LYS A 122 21.57 13.27 -9.14
CA LYS A 122 21.34 12.82 -10.52
C LYS A 122 19.91 12.29 -10.70
N VAL A 123 19.44 11.44 -9.78
CA VAL A 123 18.07 10.88 -9.79
C VAL A 123 17.00 11.99 -9.70
N GLY A 124 17.28 13.10 -9.03
CA GLY A 124 16.39 14.26 -8.97
C GLY A 124 16.03 14.84 -10.34
N ARG A 125 16.90 14.69 -11.35
CA ARG A 125 16.63 15.12 -12.73
C ARG A 125 15.54 14.28 -13.40
N LEU A 126 15.33 13.05 -12.94
CA LEU A 126 14.28 12.14 -13.40
C LEU A 126 12.88 12.50 -12.86
N GLY A 127 12.75 13.58 -12.07
CA GLY A 127 11.49 13.99 -11.46
C GLY A 127 10.33 14.18 -12.46
N LYS A 128 10.62 14.52 -13.72
CA LYS A 128 9.59 14.61 -14.78
C LYS A 128 8.99 13.24 -15.16
N VAL A 129 9.79 12.16 -15.09
CA VAL A 129 9.38 10.80 -15.45
C VAL A 129 8.86 10.05 -14.22
N LEU A 130 9.60 10.11 -13.11
CA LEU A 130 9.28 9.36 -11.89
C LEU A 130 8.23 10.06 -11.02
N GLY A 131 8.19 11.40 -11.02
CA GLY A 131 7.30 12.18 -10.16
C GLY A 131 5.81 11.92 -10.40
N PRO A 132 5.30 12.04 -11.64
CA PRO A 132 3.88 11.77 -11.94
C PRO A 132 3.45 10.34 -11.63
N ARG A 133 4.39 9.39 -11.64
CA ARG A 133 4.16 7.96 -11.39
C ARG A 133 4.33 7.57 -9.92
N GLY A 134 4.77 8.49 -9.06
CA GLY A 134 5.03 8.19 -7.64
C GLY A 134 6.21 7.25 -7.40
N LEU A 135 7.06 7.02 -8.41
CA LEU A 135 8.22 6.11 -8.34
C LEU A 135 9.49 6.81 -7.85
N MET A 136 9.40 8.09 -7.47
CA MET A 136 10.55 8.87 -7.05
C MET A 136 10.99 8.48 -5.64
N PRO A 137 12.27 8.06 -5.44
CA PRO A 137 12.77 7.74 -4.11
C PRO A 137 12.62 8.92 -3.15
N ASN A 138 12.17 8.66 -1.92
CA ASN A 138 11.95 9.67 -0.90
C ASN A 138 12.61 9.28 0.44
N PRO A 139 13.38 10.17 1.09
CA PRO A 139 13.92 9.92 2.42
C PRO A 139 12.83 9.62 3.45
N LYS A 140 11.64 10.24 3.33
CA LYS A 140 10.52 10.05 4.25
C LYS A 140 9.91 8.64 4.21
N THR A 141 10.05 7.93 3.09
CA THR A 141 9.56 6.56 2.93
C THR A 141 10.68 5.53 3.20
N GLY A 142 11.88 5.99 3.53
CA GLY A 142 13.05 5.14 3.76
C GLY A 142 13.63 4.53 2.48
N THR A 143 13.22 4.98 1.29
CA THR A 143 13.78 4.49 0.02
C THR A 143 15.02 5.26 -0.43
N VAL A 144 15.44 6.26 0.37
CA VAL A 144 16.75 6.90 0.26
C VAL A 144 17.54 6.58 1.51
N THR A 145 18.47 5.63 1.41
CA THR A 145 19.20 5.08 2.56
C THR A 145 20.57 4.56 2.14
N LEU A 146 21.47 4.42 3.12
CA LEU A 146 22.74 3.70 2.97
C LEU A 146 22.57 2.19 3.15
N ASP A 147 21.51 1.77 3.84
CA ASP A 147 21.16 0.36 4.05
C ASP A 147 20.24 -0.12 2.93
N VAL A 148 20.85 -0.36 1.76
CA VAL A 148 20.14 -0.64 0.51
C VAL A 148 19.54 -2.05 0.53
N ALA A 149 20.27 -3.03 1.07
CA ALA A 149 19.80 -4.41 1.19
C ALA A 149 18.49 -4.49 1.97
N LYS A 150 18.43 -3.87 3.15
CA LYS A 150 17.21 -3.83 3.96
C LYS A 150 16.05 -3.14 3.26
N ALA A 151 16.31 -2.05 2.54
CA ALA A 151 15.26 -1.35 1.80
C ALA A 151 14.68 -2.22 0.67
N VAL A 152 15.51 -3.01 -0.02
CA VAL A 152 15.05 -3.96 -1.04
C VAL A 152 14.22 -5.07 -0.40
N ASP A 153 14.71 -5.66 0.69
CA ASP A 153 14.03 -6.72 1.43
C ASP A 153 12.68 -6.26 1.97
N ASP A 154 12.61 -5.06 2.56
CA ASP A 154 11.37 -4.47 3.06
C ASP A 154 10.34 -4.30 1.92
N ILE A 155 10.76 -3.75 0.79
CA ILE A 155 9.85 -3.51 -0.36
C ILE A 155 9.36 -4.83 -0.94
N LYS A 156 10.25 -5.82 -1.10
CA LYS A 156 9.88 -7.15 -1.59
C LYS A 156 9.05 -7.94 -0.57
N GLY A 157 9.27 -7.70 0.72
CA GLY A 157 8.49 -8.24 1.84
C GLY A 157 7.08 -7.65 1.97
N GLY A 158 6.70 -6.70 1.10
CA GLY A 158 5.36 -6.14 1.06
C GLY A 158 5.18 -4.90 1.94
N LYS A 159 6.24 -4.09 2.08
CA LYS A 159 6.12 -2.71 2.56
C LYS A 159 5.17 -1.93 1.66
N ILE A 160 4.14 -1.35 2.27
CA ILE A 160 3.21 -0.46 1.60
C ILE A 160 3.45 0.99 2.06
N GLU A 161 3.27 1.93 1.14
CA GLU A 161 3.21 3.35 1.44
C GLU A 161 1.74 3.79 1.42
N PHE A 162 1.35 4.59 2.41
CA PHE A 162 0.07 5.27 2.40
C PHE A 162 0.26 6.78 2.53
N ARG A 163 -0.59 7.52 1.81
CA ARG A 163 -0.63 8.98 1.84
C ARG A 163 -2.07 9.44 1.73
N VAL A 164 -2.44 10.42 2.53
CA VAL A 164 -3.76 11.04 2.41
C VAL A 164 -3.87 11.86 1.12
N ASP A 165 -4.99 11.72 0.42
CA ASP A 165 -5.32 12.49 -0.77
C ASP A 165 -5.92 13.87 -0.42
N LYS A 166 -6.29 14.64 -1.44
CA LYS A 166 -6.89 15.98 -1.27
C LYS A 166 -8.29 15.95 -0.62
N ASN A 167 -8.94 14.79 -0.57
CA ASN A 167 -10.28 14.56 -0.06
C ASN A 167 -10.26 13.85 1.31
N SER A 168 -9.09 13.79 1.95
CA SER A 168 -8.88 13.09 3.23
C SER A 168 -9.04 11.57 3.15
N ASN A 169 -8.94 10.98 1.97
CA ASN A 169 -8.98 9.53 1.80
C ASN A 169 -7.57 8.94 1.78
N LEU A 170 -7.47 7.72 2.27
CA LEU A 170 -6.27 6.93 2.32
C LEU A 170 -6.62 5.56 1.70
N GLN A 171 -5.86 5.16 0.68
CA GLN A 171 -6.04 3.89 -0.03
C GLN A 171 -4.76 3.06 0.11
N PHE A 172 -4.90 1.77 0.42
CA PHE A 172 -3.79 0.84 0.43
C PHE A 172 -4.23 -0.60 0.18
N PRO A 173 -3.38 -1.43 -0.44
CA PRO A 173 -3.62 -2.86 -0.57
C PRO A 173 -3.30 -3.58 0.75
N ILE A 174 -4.06 -4.62 1.07
CA ILE A 174 -3.79 -5.51 2.22
C ILE A 174 -3.44 -6.93 1.80
N GLY A 175 -3.53 -7.26 0.51
CA GLY A 175 -3.15 -8.57 -0.01
C GLY A 175 -3.93 -8.97 -1.26
N LYS A 176 -3.86 -10.25 -1.59
CA LYS A 176 -4.62 -10.87 -2.69
C LYS A 176 -5.83 -11.62 -2.16
N ALA A 177 -6.84 -11.84 -3.01
CA ALA A 177 -8.01 -12.64 -2.61
C ALA A 177 -7.65 -14.13 -2.40
N SER A 178 -6.51 -14.58 -2.93
CA SER A 178 -5.93 -15.90 -2.63
C SER A 178 -5.43 -16.09 -1.20
N PHE A 179 -5.23 -15.02 -0.43
CA PHE A 179 -4.79 -15.11 0.97
C PHE A 179 -5.89 -15.71 1.86
N THR A 180 -5.52 -16.26 3.01
CA THR A 180 -6.52 -16.69 4.01
C THR A 180 -7.22 -15.47 4.62
N ASP A 181 -8.41 -15.69 5.16
CA ASP A 181 -9.20 -14.61 5.78
C ASP A 181 -8.44 -14.00 6.97
N THR A 182 -7.72 -14.85 7.71
CA THR A 182 -6.87 -14.47 8.83
C THR A 182 -5.69 -13.63 8.39
N GLN A 183 -4.98 -14.01 7.31
CA GLN A 183 -3.86 -13.24 6.77
C GLN A 183 -4.28 -11.83 6.34
N LEU A 184 -5.45 -11.71 5.69
CA LEU A 184 -5.98 -10.41 5.28
C LEU A 184 -6.35 -9.54 6.50
N ALA A 185 -6.97 -10.13 7.52
CA ALA A 185 -7.33 -9.42 8.73
C ALA A 185 -6.10 -9.01 9.57
N GLU A 186 -5.05 -9.83 9.64
CA GLU A 186 -3.77 -9.49 10.29
C GLU A 186 -3.02 -8.39 9.55
N ASN A 187 -2.99 -8.44 8.21
CA ASN A 187 -2.44 -7.35 7.39
C ASN A 187 -3.21 -6.04 7.58
N TYR A 188 -4.55 -6.11 7.65
CA TYR A 188 -5.38 -4.94 7.96
C TYR A 188 -5.07 -4.38 9.35
N ALA A 189 -4.95 -5.24 10.37
CA ALA A 189 -4.64 -4.82 11.73
C ALA A 189 -3.27 -4.13 11.83
N ALA A 190 -2.25 -4.69 11.17
CA ALA A 190 -0.91 -4.08 11.11
C ALA A 190 -0.95 -2.68 10.46
N ALA A 191 -1.65 -2.54 9.35
CA ALA A 191 -1.81 -1.24 8.68
C ALA A 191 -2.61 -0.24 9.53
N LEU A 192 -3.67 -0.69 10.18
CA LEU A 192 -4.50 0.14 11.06
C LEU A 192 -3.71 0.66 12.27
N ASP A 193 -2.94 -0.20 12.92
CA ASP A 193 -2.07 0.18 14.05
C ASP A 193 -1.08 1.28 13.64
N GLU A 194 -0.47 1.17 12.46
CA GLU A 194 0.45 2.19 11.97
C GLU A 194 -0.27 3.50 11.59
N ILE A 195 -1.46 3.42 10.99
CA ILE A 195 -2.28 4.61 10.68
C ILE A 195 -2.69 5.34 11.96
N LEU A 196 -3.01 4.61 13.03
CA LEU A 196 -3.34 5.17 14.34
C LEU A 196 -2.13 5.82 15.01
N ARG A 197 -0.92 5.23 14.87
CA ARG A 197 0.33 5.86 15.33
C ARG A 197 0.67 7.12 14.54
N ALA A 198 0.39 7.13 13.24
CA ALA A 198 0.59 8.27 12.36
C ALA A 198 -0.44 9.40 12.56
N LYS A 199 -1.35 9.28 13.54
CA LYS A 199 -2.36 10.29 13.85
C LYS A 199 -1.70 11.63 14.26
N PRO A 200 -1.94 12.72 13.52
CA PRO A 200 -1.44 14.03 13.91
C PRO A 200 -2.12 14.52 15.18
N SER A 201 -1.36 15.17 16.08
CA SER A 201 -1.88 15.77 17.31
C SER A 201 -2.89 16.89 17.04
N ALA A 202 -2.78 17.56 15.89
CA ALA A 202 -3.70 18.60 15.44
C ALA A 202 -5.05 18.07 14.92
N ALA A 203 -5.20 16.75 14.73
CA ALA A 203 -6.44 16.14 14.27
C ALA A 203 -7.51 16.18 15.38
N LYS A 204 -8.66 16.81 15.10
CA LYS A 204 -9.78 16.94 16.05
C LYS A 204 -10.93 16.02 15.66
N GLY A 205 -11.66 15.53 16.67
CA GLY A 205 -12.81 14.64 16.46
C GLY A 205 -12.42 13.21 16.08
N ARG A 206 -13.32 12.52 15.37
CA ARG A 206 -13.11 11.12 14.98
C ARG A 206 -12.05 11.03 13.88
N TYR A 207 -10.95 10.35 14.18
CA TYR A 207 -9.82 10.23 13.26
C TYR A 207 -10.11 9.33 12.06
N ILE A 208 -10.82 8.21 12.25
CA ILE A 208 -11.30 7.36 11.16
C ILE A 208 -12.80 7.58 11.03
N LYS A 209 -13.25 8.21 9.94
CA LYS A 209 -14.68 8.50 9.70
C LYS A 209 -15.41 7.32 9.09
N LYS A 210 -14.76 6.65 8.13
CA LYS A 210 -15.31 5.51 7.39
C LYS A 210 -14.17 4.63 6.92
N ALA A 211 -14.36 3.32 6.95
CA ALA A 211 -13.49 2.35 6.30
C ALA A 211 -14.33 1.43 5.42
N THR A 212 -13.77 1.00 4.29
CA THR A 212 -14.45 0.14 3.33
C THR A 212 -13.41 -0.78 2.71
N MET A 213 -13.69 -2.08 2.75
CA MET A 213 -12.88 -3.09 2.07
C MET A 213 -13.47 -3.36 0.69
N SER A 214 -12.62 -3.52 -0.32
CA SER A 214 -13.08 -3.86 -1.66
C SER A 214 -12.04 -4.70 -2.38
N THR A 215 -12.49 -5.56 -3.30
CA THR A 215 -11.60 -6.14 -4.30
C THR A 215 -11.51 -5.24 -5.51
N THR A 216 -10.47 -5.38 -6.33
CA THR A 216 -10.22 -4.57 -7.54
C THR A 216 -11.46 -4.37 -8.43
N MET A 217 -12.33 -5.38 -8.54
CA MET A 217 -13.54 -5.35 -9.38
C MET A 217 -14.85 -5.52 -8.59
N GLY A 218 -14.76 -5.56 -7.26
CA GLY A 218 -15.89 -5.86 -6.38
C GLY A 218 -16.62 -4.62 -5.87
N PRO A 219 -17.81 -4.81 -5.26
CA PRO A 219 -18.44 -3.78 -4.46
C PRO A 219 -17.64 -3.47 -3.18
N GLY A 220 -17.90 -2.31 -2.60
CA GLY A 220 -17.30 -1.91 -1.31
C GLY A 220 -18.10 -2.48 -0.15
N ILE A 221 -17.39 -3.15 0.77
CA ILE A 221 -17.90 -3.77 1.99
C ILE A 221 -17.62 -2.81 3.15
N PRO A 222 -18.64 -2.22 3.80
CA PRO A 222 -18.46 -1.32 4.92
C PRO A 222 -17.80 -2.03 6.11
N LEU A 223 -16.72 -1.46 6.62
CA LEU A 223 -16.03 -1.98 7.81
C LEU A 223 -16.49 -1.24 9.06
N ASP A 224 -16.59 -1.95 10.18
CA ASP A 224 -16.75 -1.33 11.49
C ASP A 224 -15.44 -0.68 11.94
N THR A 225 -15.44 0.65 11.94
CA THR A 225 -14.30 1.48 12.37
C THR A 225 -14.06 1.51 13.89
N ASN A 226 -14.98 0.99 14.71
CA ASN A 226 -14.78 0.87 16.17
C ASN A 226 -14.07 -0.43 16.54
N VAL A 227 -14.13 -1.44 15.68
CA VAL A 227 -13.49 -2.73 15.86
C VAL A 227 -12.07 -2.65 15.30
N THR A 228 -11.14 -2.12 16.10
CA THR A 228 -9.74 -1.93 15.68
C THR A 228 -8.90 -3.20 15.85
N ARG A 229 -9.31 -4.09 16.74
CA ARG A 229 -8.74 -5.43 16.99
C ARG A 229 -9.86 -6.29 17.53
N ALA A 230 -10.77 -6.81 16.69
CA ALA A 230 -11.71 -7.81 17.21
C ALA A 230 -10.91 -9.05 17.56
N ASP A 231 -10.65 -9.25 18.86
CA ASP A 231 -11.00 -10.47 19.57
C ASP A 231 -11.08 -11.69 18.63
N TRP A 232 -9.92 -12.27 18.33
CA TRP A 232 -9.79 -13.50 17.55
C TRP A 232 -10.32 -14.74 18.30
N SER A 233 -10.93 -14.53 19.47
CA SER A 233 -11.44 -15.53 20.40
C SER A 233 -12.83 -15.09 20.87
N ASP A 234 -13.86 -15.50 20.13
CA ASP A 234 -15.16 -15.93 20.67
C ASP A 234 -16.13 -16.12 19.49
N SER A 235 -15.88 -17.18 18.75
CA SER A 235 -16.93 -17.89 18.01
C SER A 235 -16.47 -19.33 17.79
N ASP A 236 -16.35 -20.06 18.90
CA ASP A 236 -16.64 -21.50 19.05
C ASP A 236 -16.85 -21.80 20.54
#